data_AF-A0A822EDT3-F1
#
_entry.id   AF-A0A822EDT3-F1
#
_cell.length_a   1.000
_cell.length_b   1.000
_cell.length_c   1.000
_cell.angle_alpha   90.00
_cell.angle_beta   90.00
_cell.angle_gamma   90.00
#
_symmetry.space_group_name_H-M   'P 1'
#
loop_
_entity.id
_entity.type
_entity.pdbx_description
1 polymer ?
#
loop_
_entity_poly.entity_id
_entity_poly.type
_entity_poly.pdbx_seq_one_letter_code
_entity_poly.pdbx_strand_id
1 'polypeptide(L)'
;MVVASPCALIISTPASILSAIGNGAKRGILYKGGAYLEQTADIKVVAFDKTGTLTFGKPEVTDVKVIPLPVSEFVIWSGEENELLSIAAAVESKSEHPLAQAIVNSARSRNIQIPEVKNFQSVTGKGVIADLKDNSVCVGSLNFFDDYDTHHLDSAYKIVEQHQNEGKTSVLVAVINGRKAFIIGIIAIADVIRPDAADVIKELRLVGVQRIIMLTGDNKRVAKAIATNLGLDDFYAELMPEDKVKIVKENKKFGVIAMVGDGVNDAPALSTADIGIAMGGGIQLPLPLGVVGHEGSTVLVCLNGLRLLNFKRK
;
A
#
# COMPACT_ATOMS: atom_id res chain seq x y z
N MET A 1 28.34 40.05 38.52
CA MET A 1 27.50 39.66 37.36
C MET A 1 27.68 38.19 36.94
N VAL A 2 27.98 37.26 37.86
CA VAL A 2 28.18 35.82 37.54
C VAL A 2 26.91 34.98 37.84
N VAL A 3 25.98 35.52 38.65
CA VAL A 3 24.79 34.81 39.14
C VAL A 3 23.65 34.73 38.09
N ALA A 4 23.73 35.50 37.01
CA ALA A 4 22.71 35.54 35.95
C ALA A 4 23.09 34.76 34.67
N SER A 5 24.23 34.07 34.64
CA SER A 5 24.65 33.31 33.45
C SER A 5 23.84 32.02 33.37
N PRO A 6 23.00 31.82 32.34
CA PRO A 6 22.07 30.69 32.29
C PRO A 6 22.78 29.42 31.76
N CYS A 7 23.98 29.11 32.25
CA CYS A 7 24.80 27.97 31.80
C CYS A 7 24.03 26.64 31.82
N ALA A 8 23.19 26.43 32.85
CA ALA A 8 22.35 25.24 32.96
C ALA A 8 21.23 25.20 31.91
N LEU A 9 20.67 26.36 31.54
CA LEU A 9 19.65 26.47 30.48
C LEU A 9 20.25 26.23 29.09
N ILE A 10 21.51 26.65 28.89
CA ILE A 10 22.20 26.45 27.61
C ILE A 10 22.44 24.96 27.35
N ILE A 11 22.77 24.18 28.39
CA ILE A 11 23.05 22.74 28.25
C ILE A 11 21.77 21.88 28.30
N SER A 12 20.68 22.38 28.89
CA SER A 12 19.47 21.58 29.10
C SER A 12 18.85 21.08 27.80
N THR A 13 18.75 21.93 26.76
CA THR A 13 18.13 21.56 25.48
C THR A 13 18.99 20.54 24.71
N PRO A 14 20.29 20.76 24.44
CA PRO A 14 21.12 19.78 23.75
C PRO A 14 21.20 18.43 24.48
N ALA A 15 21.33 18.44 25.82
CA ALA A 15 21.40 17.21 26.60
C ALA A 15 20.08 16.41 26.54
N SER A 16 18.94 17.08 26.59
CA SER A 16 17.62 16.45 26.49
C SER A 16 17.39 15.86 25.10
N ILE A 17 17.75 16.61 24.04
CA ILE A 17 17.65 16.16 22.65
C ILE A 17 18.54 14.94 22.42
N LEU A 18 19.82 14.98 22.80
CA LEU A 18 20.75 13.86 22.64
C LEU A 18 20.26 12.61 23.36
N SER A 19 19.74 12.77 24.59
CA SER A 19 19.16 11.66 25.36
C SER A 19 17.92 11.09 24.67
N ALA A 20 17.05 11.95 24.12
CA ALA A 20 15.85 11.53 23.42
C ALA A 20 16.16 10.83 22.09
N ILE A 21 17.10 11.33 21.31
CA ILE A 21 17.59 10.68 20.08
C ILE A 21 18.21 9.32 20.41
N GLY A 22 19.09 9.25 21.43
CA GLY A 22 19.73 8.01 21.85
C GLY A 22 18.73 6.97 22.36
N ASN A 23 17.71 7.40 23.10
CA ASN A 23 16.64 6.52 23.56
C ASN A 23 15.73 6.06 22.41
N GLY A 24 15.42 6.96 21.45
CA GLY A 24 14.72 6.61 20.22
C GLY A 24 15.46 5.54 19.43
N ALA A 25 16.77 5.72 19.22
CA ALA A 25 17.60 4.77 18.47
C ALA A 25 17.64 3.38 19.12
N LYS A 26 17.71 3.30 20.46
CA LYS A 26 17.61 2.02 21.20
C LYS A 26 16.27 1.31 21.02
N ARG A 27 15.23 2.05 20.64
CA ARG A 27 13.89 1.52 20.34
C ARG A 27 13.64 1.41 18.83
N GLY A 28 14.69 1.52 18.02
CA GLY A 28 14.60 1.37 16.57
C GLY A 28 14.15 2.63 15.83
N ILE A 29 14.09 3.79 16.48
CA ILE A 29 13.74 5.07 15.86
C ILE A 29 14.98 5.92 15.64
N LEU A 30 15.28 6.18 14.38
CA LEU A 30 16.34 7.10 14.02
C LEU A 30 15.78 8.52 13.86
N TYR A 31 16.48 9.51 14.42
CA TYR A 31 16.22 10.92 14.16
C TYR A 31 17.45 11.51 13.47
N LYS A 32 17.24 12.26 12.38
CA LYS A 32 18.34 12.92 11.64
C LYS A 32 18.87 14.16 12.36
N GLY A 33 18.18 14.66 13.40
CA GLY A 33 18.58 15.82 14.18
C GLY A 33 17.52 16.26 15.19
N GLY A 34 17.90 17.13 16.12
CA GLY A 34 17.05 17.61 17.21
C GLY A 34 15.83 18.39 16.76
N ALA A 35 15.96 19.20 15.70
CA ALA A 35 14.85 19.98 15.14
C ALA A 35 13.67 19.08 14.72
N TYR A 36 13.94 17.93 14.10
CA TYR A 36 12.90 16.97 13.69
C TYR A 36 12.24 16.31 14.90
N LEU A 37 13.03 16.01 15.93
CA LEU A 37 12.52 15.46 17.19
C LEU A 37 11.58 16.45 17.89
N GLU A 38 11.92 17.73 17.93
CA GLU A 38 11.04 18.77 18.49
C GLU A 38 9.75 18.91 17.68
N GLN A 39 9.86 19.03 16.36
CA GLN A 39 8.73 19.20 15.46
C GLN A 39 7.75 18.02 15.48
N THR A 40 8.22 16.82 15.86
CA THR A 40 7.39 15.62 16.02
C THR A 40 6.30 15.82 17.09
N ALA A 41 6.55 16.64 18.12
CA ALA A 41 5.54 16.96 19.13
C ALA A 41 4.34 17.73 18.56
N ASP A 42 4.56 18.52 17.53
CA ASP A 42 3.58 19.46 16.96
C ASP A 42 2.71 18.86 15.84
N ILE A 43 2.95 17.60 15.45
CA ILE A 43 2.21 16.92 14.37
C ILE A 43 0.69 16.97 14.62
N LYS A 44 -0.06 17.61 13.73
CA LYS A 44 -1.54 17.65 13.77
C LYS A 44 -2.17 16.77 12.71
N VAL A 45 -1.46 16.53 11.61
CA VAL A 45 -1.93 15.74 10.49
C VAL A 45 -0.97 14.58 10.25
N VAL A 46 -1.49 13.37 10.08
CA VAL A 46 -0.70 12.22 9.61
C VAL A 46 -1.28 11.74 8.30
N ALA A 47 -0.45 11.73 7.26
CA ALA A 47 -0.74 11.12 5.98
C ALA A 47 -0.01 9.78 5.90
N PHE A 48 -0.75 8.71 5.70
CA PHE A 48 -0.19 7.38 5.47
C PHE A 48 -0.22 7.05 3.99
N ASP A 49 0.89 6.54 3.45
CA ASP A 49 0.78 5.66 2.30
C ASP A 49 0.08 4.36 2.70
N LYS A 50 -0.62 3.73 1.75
CA LYS A 50 -1.28 2.45 2.02
C LYS A 50 -0.26 1.30 2.00
N THR A 51 0.41 1.10 0.86
CA THR A 51 1.15 -0.13 0.54
C THR A 51 2.46 -0.18 1.34
N GLY A 52 2.71 -1.27 2.06
CA GLY A 52 3.93 -1.41 2.87
C GLY A 52 3.92 -0.63 4.19
N THR A 53 2.96 0.28 4.36
CA THR A 53 2.80 1.11 5.57
C THR A 53 1.60 0.68 6.41
N LEU A 54 0.36 0.96 5.98
CA LEU A 54 -0.85 0.46 6.66
C LEU A 54 -1.07 -1.04 6.41
N THR A 55 -0.47 -1.54 5.34
CA THR A 55 -0.45 -2.95 4.95
C THR A 55 0.98 -3.49 5.00
N PHE A 56 1.13 -4.80 4.85
CA PHE A 56 2.47 -5.41 4.77
C PHE A 56 3.19 -5.15 3.44
N GLY A 57 2.50 -4.64 2.41
CA GLY A 57 3.07 -4.44 1.08
C GLY A 57 3.27 -5.77 0.35
N LYS A 58 2.54 -6.81 0.77
CA LYS A 58 2.63 -8.17 0.26
C LYS A 58 1.23 -8.55 -0.23
N PRO A 59 0.94 -8.32 -1.52
CA PRO A 59 -0.34 -8.72 -2.08
C PRO A 59 -0.50 -10.24 -1.99
N GLU A 60 -1.68 -10.69 -1.59
CA GLU A 60 -2.04 -12.10 -1.50
C GLU A 60 -3.36 -12.35 -2.21
N VAL A 61 -3.49 -13.51 -2.84
CA VAL A 61 -4.76 -13.95 -3.45
C VAL A 61 -5.73 -14.32 -2.35
N THR A 62 -6.83 -13.58 -2.23
CA THR A 62 -7.87 -13.83 -1.23
C THR A 62 -8.99 -14.70 -1.77
N ASP A 63 -9.38 -14.50 -3.02
CA ASP A 63 -10.53 -15.19 -3.62
C ASP A 63 -10.20 -15.60 -5.05
N VAL A 64 -10.72 -16.77 -5.44
CA VAL A 64 -10.69 -17.26 -6.82
C VAL A 64 -12.14 -17.57 -7.18
N LYS A 65 -12.68 -16.89 -8.20
CA LYS A 65 -14.08 -17.03 -8.61
C LYS A 65 -14.15 -17.45 -10.06
N VAL A 66 -14.74 -18.61 -10.27
CA VAL A 66 -15.01 -19.17 -11.59
C VAL A 66 -16.27 -18.55 -12.18
N ILE A 67 -16.22 -18.14 -13.45
CA ILE A 67 -17.41 -17.78 -14.22
C ILE A 67 -17.74 -18.98 -15.11
N PRO A 68 -18.89 -19.65 -14.89
CA PRO A 68 -19.27 -20.80 -15.70
C PRO A 68 -19.55 -20.36 -17.14
N LEU A 69 -18.80 -20.92 -18.09
CA LEU A 69 -19.07 -20.76 -19.51
C LEU A 69 -20.01 -21.88 -19.99
N PRO A 70 -20.89 -21.62 -20.98
CA PRO A 70 -21.67 -22.68 -21.61
C PRO A 70 -20.72 -23.74 -22.20
N VAL A 71 -21.01 -24.99 -21.85
CA VAL A 71 -20.19 -26.19 -22.14
C VAL A 71 -20.24 -26.51 -23.63
N SER A 72 -19.59 -25.74 -24.50
CA SER A 72 -19.44 -26.17 -25.90
C SER A 72 -18.39 -25.49 -26.78
N GLU A 73 -17.78 -24.34 -26.45
CA GLU A 73 -16.96 -23.67 -27.49
C GLU A 73 -15.45 -23.59 -27.26
N PHE A 74 -14.91 -23.47 -26.04
CA PHE A 74 -13.45 -23.46 -25.83
C PHE A 74 -13.08 -24.03 -24.45
N VAL A 75 -13.01 -25.37 -24.36
CA VAL A 75 -12.72 -26.08 -23.10
C VAL A 75 -11.20 -26.13 -22.89
N ILE A 76 -10.67 -25.19 -22.11
CA ILE A 76 -9.30 -25.25 -21.58
C ILE A 76 -9.30 -25.67 -20.12
N TRP A 77 -10.48 -25.82 -19.50
CA TRP A 77 -10.58 -26.02 -18.06
C TRP A 77 -11.89 -26.68 -17.62
N SER A 78 -11.84 -27.32 -16.46
CA SER A 78 -12.89 -28.09 -15.79
C SER A 78 -13.90 -27.21 -15.04
N GLY A 79 -13.65 -25.90 -14.91
CA GLY A 79 -14.44 -25.01 -14.07
C GLY A 79 -14.03 -25.03 -12.58
N GLU A 80 -12.86 -25.61 -12.26
CA GLU A 80 -12.32 -25.61 -10.90
C GLU A 80 -11.46 -24.37 -10.60
N GLU A 81 -11.54 -23.87 -9.36
CA GLU A 81 -10.76 -22.71 -8.90
C GLU A 81 -9.25 -22.94 -9.01
N ASN A 82 -8.76 -24.15 -8.71
CA ASN A 82 -7.33 -24.46 -8.78
C ASN A 82 -6.81 -24.45 -10.21
N GLU A 83 -7.62 -24.83 -11.19
CA GLU A 83 -7.22 -24.78 -12.60
C GLU A 83 -7.22 -23.34 -13.12
N LEU A 84 -8.19 -22.52 -12.73
CA LEU A 84 -8.17 -21.08 -13.02
C LEU A 84 -6.89 -20.42 -12.48
N LEU A 85 -6.53 -20.75 -11.23
CA LEU A 85 -5.33 -20.24 -10.59
C LEU A 85 -4.05 -20.76 -11.28
N SER A 86 -4.03 -22.01 -11.73
CA SER A 86 -2.94 -22.58 -12.53
C SER A 86 -2.74 -21.81 -13.83
N ILE A 87 -3.82 -21.57 -14.58
CA ILE A 87 -3.81 -20.84 -15.85
C ILE A 87 -3.33 -19.39 -15.63
N ALA A 88 -3.87 -18.70 -14.64
CA ALA A 88 -3.46 -17.33 -14.34
C ALA A 88 -1.99 -17.25 -13.92
N ALA A 89 -1.54 -18.16 -13.04
CA ALA A 89 -0.14 -18.22 -12.62
C ALA A 89 0.81 -18.53 -13.78
N ALA A 90 0.38 -19.31 -14.77
CA ALA A 90 1.17 -19.61 -15.96
C ALA A 90 1.44 -18.35 -16.78
N VAL A 91 0.39 -17.59 -17.09
CA VAL A 91 0.49 -16.33 -17.85
C VAL A 91 1.30 -15.29 -17.07
N GLU A 92 1.07 -15.19 -15.77
CA GLU A 92 1.72 -14.21 -14.88
C GLU A 92 3.16 -14.61 -14.49
N SER A 93 3.61 -15.83 -14.78
CA SER A 93 4.94 -16.33 -14.40
C SER A 93 6.12 -15.55 -14.99
N LYS A 94 5.88 -14.81 -16.09
CA LYS A 94 6.87 -13.97 -16.77
C LYS A 94 6.77 -12.49 -16.41
N SER A 95 5.78 -12.10 -15.60
CA SER A 95 5.54 -10.72 -15.18
C SER A 95 6.28 -10.43 -13.88
N GLU A 96 6.94 -9.27 -13.81
CA GLU A 96 7.61 -8.79 -12.60
C GLU A 96 6.67 -8.03 -11.66
N HIS A 97 5.40 -7.86 -12.04
CA HIS A 97 4.44 -7.08 -11.28
C HIS A 97 4.13 -7.73 -9.91
N PRO A 98 4.03 -6.97 -8.80
CA PRO A 98 3.74 -7.55 -7.48
C PRO A 98 2.45 -8.38 -7.42
N LEU A 99 1.40 -7.96 -8.14
CA LEU A 99 0.15 -8.75 -8.26
C LEU A 99 0.35 -10.08 -9.00
N ALA A 100 1.20 -10.10 -10.03
CA ALA A 100 1.55 -11.32 -10.76
C ALA A 100 2.27 -12.31 -9.85
N GLN A 101 3.24 -11.81 -9.07
CA GLN A 101 3.96 -12.59 -8.08
C GLN A 101 3.01 -13.15 -7.01
N ALA A 102 1.99 -12.40 -6.57
CA ALA A 102 0.98 -12.88 -5.64
C ALA A 102 0.21 -14.10 -6.18
N ILE A 103 -0.18 -14.06 -7.46
CA ILE A 103 -0.88 -15.16 -8.14
C ILE A 103 0.03 -16.39 -8.23
N VAL A 104 1.26 -16.20 -8.71
CA VAL A 104 2.26 -17.28 -8.84
C VAL A 104 2.60 -17.91 -7.48
N ASN A 105 2.77 -17.10 -6.45
CA ASN A 105 3.05 -17.57 -5.09
C ASN A 105 1.86 -18.32 -4.49
N SER A 106 0.63 -17.87 -4.75
CA SER A 106 -0.59 -18.57 -4.33
C SER A 106 -0.73 -19.95 -4.99
N ALA A 107 -0.41 -20.06 -6.29
CA ALA A 107 -0.40 -21.35 -6.97
C ALA A 107 0.68 -22.29 -6.38
N ARG A 108 1.89 -21.77 -6.14
CA ARG A 108 2.99 -22.55 -5.54
C ARG A 108 2.68 -23.01 -4.11
N SER A 109 2.10 -22.15 -3.26
CA SER A 109 1.77 -22.50 -1.88
C SER A 109 0.67 -23.58 -1.79
N ARG A 110 -0.22 -23.63 -2.79
CA ARG A 110 -1.24 -24.67 -2.95
C ARG A 110 -0.72 -25.94 -3.65
N ASN A 111 0.58 -26.03 -3.96
CA ASN A 111 1.20 -27.12 -4.72
C ASN A 111 0.54 -27.37 -6.09
N ILE A 112 0.05 -26.31 -6.73
CA ILE A 112 -0.56 -26.38 -8.07
C ILE A 112 0.54 -26.35 -9.12
N GLN A 113 0.47 -27.22 -10.12
CA GLN A 113 1.40 -27.21 -11.24
C GLN A 113 1.15 -25.98 -12.11
N ILE A 114 2.23 -25.26 -12.42
CA ILE A 114 2.20 -24.07 -13.30
C ILE A 114 2.74 -24.49 -14.66
N PRO A 115 1.90 -24.55 -15.72
CA PRO A 115 2.36 -24.91 -17.05
C PRO A 115 3.23 -23.82 -17.69
N GLU A 116 4.06 -24.20 -18.66
CA GLU A 116 4.81 -23.22 -19.45
C GLU A 116 3.91 -22.53 -20.48
N VAL A 117 4.17 -21.23 -20.68
CA VAL A 117 3.50 -20.38 -21.68
C VAL A 117 4.47 -19.93 -22.76
N LYS A 118 3.94 -19.63 -23.94
CA LYS A 118 4.68 -19.07 -25.09
C LYS A 118 4.16 -17.67 -25.41
N ASN A 119 4.91 -16.92 -26.23
CA ASN A 119 4.48 -15.62 -26.77
C ASN A 119 3.96 -14.62 -25.72
N PHE A 120 4.64 -14.53 -24.57
CA PHE A 120 4.28 -13.58 -23.52
C PHE A 120 4.36 -12.12 -24.01
N GLN A 121 3.31 -11.35 -23.75
CA GLN A 121 3.21 -9.93 -24.07
C GLN A 121 2.64 -9.17 -22.87
N SER A 122 3.27 -8.05 -22.53
CA SER A 122 2.79 -7.13 -21.49
C SER A 122 2.11 -5.93 -22.14
N VAL A 123 0.88 -5.63 -21.71
CA VAL A 123 0.12 -4.45 -22.11
C VAL A 123 0.13 -3.47 -20.94
N THR A 124 1.02 -2.47 -21.03
CA THR A 124 1.25 -1.49 -19.97
C THR A 124 -0.04 -0.88 -19.44
N GLY A 125 -0.25 -0.96 -18.13
CA GLY A 125 -1.41 -0.39 -17.44
C GLY A 125 -2.72 -1.19 -17.59
N LYS A 126 -2.75 -2.27 -18.37
CA LYS A 126 -3.95 -3.09 -18.57
C LYS A 126 -3.77 -4.53 -18.06
N GLY A 127 -2.68 -5.21 -18.41
CA GLY A 127 -2.50 -6.64 -18.09
C GLY A 127 -1.47 -7.35 -18.96
N VAL A 128 -1.57 -8.67 -19.04
CA VAL A 128 -0.65 -9.56 -19.76
C VAL A 128 -1.41 -10.57 -20.62
N ILE A 129 -0.79 -11.01 -21.71
CA ILE A 129 -1.28 -12.06 -22.61
C ILE A 129 -0.18 -13.09 -22.82
N ALA A 130 -0.53 -14.38 -22.85
CA ALA A 130 0.38 -15.43 -23.29
C ALA A 130 -0.39 -16.60 -23.88
N ASP A 131 0.31 -17.39 -24.71
CA ASP A 131 -0.25 -18.58 -25.30
C ASP A 131 -0.01 -19.78 -24.38
N LEU A 132 -1.12 -20.41 -23.98
CA LEU A 132 -1.13 -21.62 -23.18
C LEU A 132 -1.71 -22.76 -24.01
N LYS A 133 -0.85 -23.73 -24.38
CA LYS A 133 -1.15 -24.77 -25.38
C LYS A 133 -1.53 -24.12 -26.72
N ASP A 134 -2.76 -24.33 -27.21
CA ASP A 134 -3.26 -23.81 -28.48
C ASP A 134 -4.16 -22.57 -28.32
N ASN A 135 -4.27 -22.02 -27.11
CA ASN A 135 -5.16 -20.90 -26.81
C ASN A 135 -4.39 -19.69 -26.30
N SER A 136 -4.85 -18.51 -26.68
CA SER A 136 -4.32 -17.25 -26.16
C SER A 136 -5.10 -16.86 -24.90
N VAL A 137 -4.40 -16.68 -23.78
CA VAL A 137 -4.98 -16.37 -22.47
C VAL A 137 -4.49 -15.01 -22.03
N CYS A 138 -5.39 -14.20 -21.48
CA CYS A 138 -5.05 -12.92 -20.88
C CYS A 138 -5.46 -12.83 -19.41
N VAL A 139 -4.66 -12.08 -18.65
CA VAL A 139 -4.90 -11.72 -17.26
C VAL A 139 -4.78 -10.20 -17.15
N GLY A 140 -5.82 -9.51 -16.68
CA GLY A 140 -5.81 -8.05 -16.68
C GLY A 140 -6.96 -7.39 -15.91
N SER A 141 -6.94 -6.06 -15.88
CA SER A 141 -8.01 -5.23 -15.32
C SER A 141 -9.25 -5.22 -16.23
N LEU A 142 -10.37 -4.67 -15.75
CA LEU A 142 -11.59 -4.51 -16.56
C LEU A 142 -11.30 -3.77 -17.88
N ASN A 143 -10.53 -2.68 -17.81
CA ASN A 143 -10.20 -1.82 -18.96
C ASN A 143 -9.29 -2.51 -20.00
N PHE A 144 -8.72 -3.67 -19.66
CA PHE A 144 -8.05 -4.51 -20.65
C PHE A 144 -9.02 -4.94 -21.76
N PHE A 145 -10.28 -5.16 -21.39
CA PHE A 145 -11.28 -5.78 -22.23
C PHE A 145 -12.17 -4.79 -22.99
N ASP A 146 -11.97 -3.48 -22.82
CA ASP A 146 -12.75 -2.44 -23.50
C ASP A 146 -12.66 -2.54 -25.05
N ASP A 147 -11.53 -3.04 -25.55
CA ASP A 147 -11.24 -3.19 -26.99
C ASP A 147 -11.68 -4.57 -27.54
N TYR A 148 -12.27 -5.44 -26.72
CA TYR A 148 -12.68 -6.80 -27.07
C TYR A 148 -14.20 -6.98 -27.06
N ASP A 149 -14.71 -7.87 -27.91
CA ASP A 149 -16.10 -8.30 -27.89
C ASP A 149 -16.30 -9.32 -26.76
N THR A 150 -16.66 -8.82 -25.59
CA THR A 150 -16.66 -9.59 -24.34
C THR A 150 -17.94 -10.38 -24.15
N HIS A 151 -17.79 -11.65 -23.78
CA HIS A 151 -18.90 -12.49 -23.35
C HIS A 151 -18.82 -12.67 -21.82
N HIS A 152 -19.97 -12.58 -21.14
CA HIS A 152 -20.10 -12.72 -19.67
C HIS A 152 -19.51 -11.59 -18.80
N LEU A 153 -19.19 -10.43 -19.39
CA LEU A 153 -18.62 -9.29 -18.65
C LEU A 153 -19.56 -8.75 -17.56
N ASP A 154 -20.89 -8.79 -17.76
CA ASP A 154 -21.87 -8.30 -16.77
C ASP A 154 -21.84 -9.07 -15.44
N SER A 155 -21.57 -10.38 -15.49
CA SER A 155 -21.41 -11.20 -14.28
C SER A 155 -20.08 -10.90 -13.60
N ALA A 156 -19.03 -10.65 -14.40
CA ALA A 156 -17.74 -10.26 -13.90
C ALA A 156 -17.79 -8.89 -13.19
N TYR A 157 -18.50 -7.92 -13.75
CA TYR A 157 -18.66 -6.59 -13.17
C TYR A 157 -19.21 -6.63 -11.73
N LYS A 158 -20.24 -7.43 -11.47
CA LYS A 158 -20.84 -7.54 -10.13
C LYS A 158 -19.85 -8.08 -9.10
N ILE A 159 -19.09 -9.11 -9.49
CA ILE A 159 -18.07 -9.72 -8.61
C ILE A 159 -16.94 -8.73 -8.36
N VAL A 160 -16.45 -8.06 -9.40
CA VAL A 160 -15.40 -7.04 -9.26
C VAL A 160 -15.87 -5.90 -8.36
N GLU A 161 -17.11 -5.42 -8.50
CA GLU A 161 -17.66 -4.38 -7.65
C GLU A 161 -17.76 -4.81 -6.18
N GLN A 162 -18.20 -6.05 -5.93
CA GLN A 162 -18.20 -6.61 -4.58
C GLN A 162 -16.78 -6.64 -3.98
N HIS A 163 -15.81 -7.20 -4.69
CA HIS A 163 -14.42 -7.27 -4.25
C HIS A 163 -13.84 -5.87 -3.97
N GLN A 164 -14.13 -4.89 -4.83
CA GLN A 164 -13.68 -3.51 -4.63
C GLN A 164 -14.27 -2.89 -3.36
N ASN A 165 -15.54 -3.17 -3.04
CA ASN A 165 -16.17 -2.73 -1.79
C ASN A 165 -15.59 -3.43 -0.55
N GLU A 166 -15.01 -4.61 -0.73
CA GLU A 166 -14.30 -5.36 0.32
C GLU A 166 -12.81 -4.95 0.44
N GLY A 167 -12.34 -3.99 -0.37
CA GLY A 167 -10.93 -3.55 -0.33
C GLY A 167 -9.98 -4.42 -1.16
N LYS A 168 -10.49 -5.19 -2.11
CA LYS A 168 -9.73 -6.14 -2.94
C LYS A 168 -9.58 -5.62 -4.36
N THR A 169 -8.42 -5.85 -4.96
CA THR A 169 -8.14 -5.63 -6.39
C THR A 169 -8.47 -6.90 -7.16
N SER A 170 -9.30 -6.81 -8.19
CA SER A 170 -9.66 -7.97 -9.02
C SER A 170 -8.94 -7.94 -10.36
N VAL A 171 -8.38 -9.09 -10.75
CA VAL A 171 -7.92 -9.33 -12.12
C VAL A 171 -8.84 -10.36 -12.77
N LEU A 172 -9.17 -10.13 -14.04
CA LEU A 172 -9.97 -11.04 -14.84
C LEU A 172 -9.02 -11.96 -15.61
N VAL A 173 -9.41 -13.22 -15.72
CA VAL A 173 -8.74 -14.22 -16.55
C VAL A 173 -9.68 -14.56 -17.69
N ALA A 174 -9.17 -14.49 -18.93
CA ALA A 174 -9.99 -14.73 -20.10
C ALA A 174 -9.23 -15.44 -21.22
N VAL A 175 -10.00 -16.11 -22.07
CA VAL A 175 -9.53 -16.76 -23.29
C VAL A 175 -9.85 -15.87 -24.47
N ILE A 176 -8.85 -15.55 -25.29
CA ILE A 176 -8.98 -14.73 -26.48
C ILE A 176 -9.11 -15.64 -27.71
N ASN A 177 -10.14 -15.39 -28.52
CA ASN A 177 -10.27 -15.95 -29.86
C ASN A 177 -10.59 -14.83 -30.86
N GLY A 178 -9.56 -14.38 -31.58
CA GLY A 178 -9.67 -13.23 -32.48
C GLY A 178 -10.02 -11.96 -31.70
N ARG A 179 -11.18 -11.38 -31.98
CA ARG A 179 -11.71 -10.21 -31.24
C ARG A 179 -12.59 -10.55 -30.04
N LYS A 180 -12.92 -11.83 -29.84
CA LYS A 180 -13.77 -12.26 -28.74
C LYS A 180 -12.93 -12.57 -27.50
N ALA A 181 -13.37 -12.08 -26.35
CA ALA A 181 -12.79 -12.42 -25.05
C ALA A 181 -13.82 -13.12 -24.17
N PHE A 182 -13.51 -14.34 -23.75
CA PHE A 182 -14.36 -15.15 -22.88
C PHE A 182 -13.79 -15.13 -21.47
N ILE A 183 -14.44 -14.39 -20.56
CA ILE A 183 -14.00 -14.31 -19.16
C ILE A 183 -14.28 -15.65 -18.48
N ILE A 184 -13.21 -16.36 -18.09
CA ILE A 184 -13.30 -17.66 -17.41
C ILE A 184 -13.33 -17.49 -15.88
N GLY A 185 -12.80 -16.39 -15.35
CA GLY A 185 -12.89 -16.15 -13.94
C GLY A 185 -12.21 -14.87 -13.47
N ILE A 186 -12.24 -14.68 -12.16
CA ILE A 186 -11.73 -13.51 -11.47
C ILE A 186 -10.87 -13.98 -10.30
N ILE A 187 -9.72 -13.36 -10.13
CA ILE A 187 -8.85 -13.54 -8.98
C ILE A 187 -8.84 -12.23 -8.21
N ALA A 188 -9.24 -12.28 -6.93
CA ALA A 188 -9.14 -11.16 -6.02
C ALA A 188 -7.81 -11.21 -5.27
N ILE A 189 -7.15 -10.07 -5.21
CA ILE A 189 -5.86 -9.86 -4.58
C ILE A 189 -6.02 -8.68 -3.63
N ALA A 190 -5.61 -8.85 -2.39
CA ALA A 190 -5.60 -7.77 -1.42
C ALA A 190 -4.23 -7.69 -0.77
N ASP A 191 -3.86 -6.48 -0.37
CA ASP A 191 -2.73 -6.30 0.51
C ASP A 191 -3.22 -6.44 1.95
N VAL A 192 -2.51 -7.23 2.74
CA VAL A 192 -2.92 -7.57 4.10
C VAL A 192 -2.69 -6.35 5.00
N ILE A 193 -3.78 -5.83 5.57
CA ILE A 193 -3.73 -4.75 6.58
C ILE A 193 -2.95 -5.26 7.78
N ARG A 194 -2.05 -4.44 8.32
CA ARG A 194 -1.30 -4.81 9.52
C ARG A 194 -2.25 -4.91 10.71
N PRO A 195 -2.15 -5.96 11.55
CA PRO A 195 -3.09 -6.17 12.66
C PRO A 195 -3.05 -5.04 13.70
N ASP A 196 -1.90 -4.37 13.84
CA ASP A 196 -1.68 -3.23 14.73
C ASP A 196 -2.11 -1.88 14.14
N ALA A 197 -2.45 -1.82 12.84
CA ALA A 197 -2.77 -0.55 12.17
C ALA A 197 -3.94 0.18 12.85
N ALA A 198 -5.03 -0.52 13.16
CA ALA A 198 -6.19 0.11 13.79
C ALA A 198 -5.87 0.68 15.18
N ASP A 199 -5.01 0.01 15.94
CA ASP A 199 -4.61 0.48 17.28
C ASP A 199 -3.64 1.66 17.18
N VAL A 200 -2.74 1.66 16.19
CA VAL A 200 -1.89 2.82 15.85
C VAL A 200 -2.73 4.06 15.57
N ILE A 201 -3.80 3.93 14.77
CA ILE A 201 -4.70 5.06 14.47
C ILE A 201 -5.36 5.60 15.74
N LYS A 202 -5.85 4.72 16.63
CA LYS A 202 -6.44 5.13 17.92
C LYS A 202 -5.41 5.86 18.79
N GLU A 203 -4.20 5.31 18.91
CA GLU A 203 -3.15 5.92 19.72
C GLU A 203 -2.71 7.28 19.16
N LEU A 204 -2.60 7.43 17.84
CA LEU A 204 -2.33 8.73 17.19
C LEU A 204 -3.38 9.79 17.58
N ARG A 205 -4.65 9.41 17.63
CA ARG A 205 -5.70 10.32 18.10
C ARG A 205 -5.55 10.66 19.57
N LEU A 206 -5.28 9.67 20.43
CA LEU A 206 -5.07 9.88 21.87
C LEU A 206 -3.92 10.86 22.15
N VAL A 207 -2.86 10.81 21.34
CA VAL A 207 -1.76 11.75 21.52
C VAL A 207 -2.09 13.15 21.02
N GLY A 208 -3.17 13.36 20.25
CA GLY A 208 -3.58 14.67 19.76
C GLY A 208 -3.32 14.94 18.28
N VAL A 209 -3.14 13.90 17.46
CA VAL A 209 -3.29 14.02 16.00
C VAL A 209 -4.77 14.24 15.70
N GLN A 210 -5.08 15.30 14.96
CA GLN A 210 -6.45 15.75 14.72
C GLN A 210 -7.01 15.21 13.40
N ARG A 211 -6.12 14.96 12.42
CA ARG A 211 -6.49 14.51 11.08
C ARG A 211 -5.56 13.41 10.62
N ILE A 212 -6.13 12.26 10.27
CA ILE A 212 -5.41 11.10 9.77
C ILE A 212 -5.99 10.74 8.41
N ILE A 213 -5.14 10.79 7.38
CA ILE A 213 -5.53 10.57 5.99
C ILE A 213 -4.72 9.44 5.37
N MET A 214 -5.29 8.76 4.37
CA MET A 214 -4.57 7.78 3.55
C MET A 214 -4.40 8.28 2.12
N LEU A 215 -3.21 8.09 1.55
CA LEU A 215 -2.87 8.33 0.15
C LEU A 215 -2.60 6.98 -0.52
N THR A 216 -3.26 6.71 -1.65
CA THR A 216 -3.07 5.44 -2.36
C THR A 216 -3.27 5.60 -3.88
N GLY A 217 -2.58 4.76 -4.65
CA GLY A 217 -2.82 4.60 -6.09
C GLY A 217 -3.98 3.67 -6.41
N ASP A 218 -4.53 2.97 -5.42
CA ASP A 218 -5.66 2.06 -5.61
C ASP A 218 -6.94 2.80 -6.00
N ASN A 219 -7.90 2.06 -6.55
CA ASN A 219 -9.23 2.57 -6.86
C ASN A 219 -9.97 3.13 -5.62
N LYS A 220 -10.81 4.14 -5.85
CA LYS A 220 -11.60 4.83 -4.83
C LYS A 220 -12.41 3.91 -3.90
N ARG A 221 -12.99 2.82 -4.43
CA ARG A 221 -13.78 1.87 -3.61
C ARG A 221 -12.89 1.12 -2.62
N VAL A 222 -11.73 0.64 -3.07
CA VAL A 222 -10.75 -0.07 -2.23
C VAL A 222 -10.24 0.85 -1.13
N ALA A 223 -9.84 2.07 -1.50
CA ALA A 223 -9.38 3.08 -0.56
C ALA A 223 -10.45 3.41 0.50
N LYS A 224 -11.71 3.54 0.08
CA LYS A 224 -12.84 3.79 1.00
C LYS A 224 -13.04 2.65 1.99
N ALA A 225 -12.99 1.40 1.52
CA ALA A 225 -13.15 0.23 2.37
C ALA A 225 -12.08 0.17 3.46
N ILE A 226 -10.80 0.36 3.08
CA ILE A 226 -9.67 0.37 4.02
C ILE A 226 -9.78 1.55 5.00
N ALA A 227 -10.08 2.76 4.50
CA ALA A 227 -10.23 3.94 5.33
C ALA A 227 -11.35 3.79 6.38
N THR A 228 -12.47 3.17 5.98
CA THR A 228 -13.59 2.89 6.88
C THR A 228 -13.21 1.85 7.93
N ASN A 229 -12.55 0.77 7.52
CA ASN A 229 -12.11 -0.30 8.42
C ASN A 229 -11.11 0.20 9.48
N LEU A 230 -10.24 1.15 9.12
CA LEU A 230 -9.25 1.73 10.02
C LEU A 230 -9.72 2.98 10.77
N GLY A 231 -10.90 3.52 10.44
CA GLY A 231 -11.43 4.74 11.06
C GLY A 231 -10.65 6.01 10.74
N LEU A 232 -10.21 6.17 9.49
CA LEU A 232 -9.50 7.35 8.99
C LEU A 232 -10.46 8.54 8.76
N ASP A 233 -9.94 9.77 8.80
CA ASP A 233 -10.75 10.98 8.58
C ASP A 233 -11.01 11.27 7.10
N ASP A 234 -10.07 10.88 6.23
CA ASP A 234 -10.17 11.10 4.80
C ASP A 234 -9.27 10.12 4.03
N PHE A 235 -9.51 9.99 2.73
CA PHE A 235 -8.65 9.22 1.84
C PHE A 235 -8.59 9.83 0.44
N TYR A 236 -7.45 9.66 -0.20
CA TYR A 236 -7.21 10.07 -1.57
C TYR A 236 -6.72 8.86 -2.36
N ALA A 237 -7.42 8.55 -3.44
CA ALA A 237 -7.27 7.33 -4.22
C ALA A 237 -6.88 7.66 -5.67
N GLU A 238 -6.44 6.67 -6.42
CA GLU A 238 -6.04 6.79 -7.83
C GLU A 238 -4.94 7.86 -8.04
N LEU A 239 -4.08 8.03 -7.03
CA LEU A 239 -3.03 9.04 -7.04
C LEU A 239 -1.78 8.57 -7.78
N MET A 240 -1.24 9.45 -8.62
CA MET A 240 0.14 9.36 -9.09
C MET A 240 1.11 9.94 -8.04
N PRO A 241 2.42 9.65 -8.11
CA PRO A 241 3.40 10.21 -7.18
C PRO A 241 3.35 11.74 -7.04
N GLU A 242 3.10 12.46 -8.14
CA GLU A 242 2.97 13.92 -8.16
C GLU A 242 1.71 14.40 -7.44
N ASP A 243 0.62 13.64 -7.53
CA ASP A 243 -0.62 13.95 -6.84
C ASP A 243 -0.44 13.81 -5.33
N LYS A 244 0.28 12.78 -4.86
CA LYS A 244 0.60 12.62 -3.43
C LYS A 244 1.30 13.88 -2.88
N VAL A 245 2.27 14.42 -3.62
CA VAL A 245 2.97 15.66 -3.27
C VAL A 245 2.00 16.84 -3.14
N LYS A 246 1.06 16.98 -4.08
CA LYS A 246 0.04 18.04 -4.05
C LYS A 246 -0.87 17.92 -2.83
N ILE A 247 -1.38 16.72 -2.55
CA ILE A 247 -2.25 16.47 -1.39
C ILE A 247 -1.53 16.75 -0.07
N VAL A 248 -0.26 16.37 0.06
CA VAL A 248 0.55 16.71 1.25
C VAL A 248 0.65 18.22 1.43
N LYS A 249 0.94 18.98 0.36
CA LYS A 249 0.99 20.46 0.41
C LYS A 249 -0.34 21.07 0.83
N GLU A 250 -1.45 20.60 0.26
CA GLU A 250 -2.78 21.10 0.56
C GLU A 250 -3.21 20.83 2.01
N ASN A 251 -2.73 19.75 2.61
CA ASN A 251 -3.06 19.38 3.99
C ASN A 251 -2.17 20.09 5.04
N LYS A 252 -1.08 20.76 4.65
CA LYS A 252 -0.28 21.61 5.57
C LYS A 252 -1.09 22.74 6.22
N LYS A 253 -2.19 23.18 5.59
CA LYS A 253 -3.09 24.21 6.15
C LYS A 253 -3.79 23.77 7.45
N PHE A 254 -3.81 22.47 7.74
CA PHE A 254 -4.41 21.91 8.97
C PHE A 254 -3.39 21.71 10.11
N GLY A 255 -2.15 22.15 9.92
CA GLY A 255 -1.06 22.07 10.90
C GLY A 255 0.11 21.24 10.40
N VAL A 256 1.07 20.96 11.30
CA VAL A 256 2.28 20.19 10.99
C VAL A 256 1.89 18.81 10.48
N ILE A 257 2.29 18.48 9.25
CA ILE A 257 1.98 17.19 8.62
C ILE A 257 3.17 16.23 8.67
N ALA A 258 2.90 15.02 9.15
CA ALA A 258 3.80 13.88 8.97
C ALA A 258 3.33 13.02 7.80
N MET A 259 4.22 12.66 6.89
CA MET A 259 3.98 11.63 5.87
C MET A 259 4.67 10.34 6.29
N VAL A 260 3.96 9.22 6.26
CA VAL A 260 4.48 7.89 6.56
C VAL A 260 4.42 7.05 5.29
N GLY A 261 5.54 6.46 4.88
CA GLY A 261 5.62 5.64 3.66
C GLY A 261 6.74 4.62 3.73
N ASP A 262 6.86 3.76 2.72
CA ASP A 262 7.93 2.75 2.60
C ASP A 262 9.27 3.35 2.14
N GLY A 263 9.24 4.58 1.62
CA GLY A 263 10.40 5.32 1.12
C GLY A 263 10.76 5.04 -0.34
N VAL A 264 10.17 4.03 -0.98
CA VAL A 264 10.50 3.66 -2.36
C VAL A 264 9.67 4.50 -3.34
N ASN A 265 8.34 4.42 -3.24
CA ASN A 265 7.43 5.13 -4.15
C ASN A 265 7.04 6.52 -3.62
N ASP A 266 7.19 6.76 -2.31
CA ASP A 266 6.70 7.95 -1.63
C ASP A 266 7.79 8.97 -1.31
N ALA A 267 9.02 8.77 -1.77
CA ALA A 267 10.14 9.68 -1.49
C ALA A 267 9.81 11.16 -1.77
N PRO A 268 9.14 11.53 -2.89
CA PRO A 268 8.74 12.92 -3.13
C PRO A 268 7.73 13.45 -2.10
N ALA A 269 6.76 12.63 -1.69
CA ALA A 269 5.73 13.01 -0.71
C ALA A 269 6.32 13.12 0.70
N LEU A 270 7.17 12.18 1.11
CA LEU A 270 7.95 12.19 2.35
C LEU A 270 8.81 13.46 2.47
N SER A 271 9.45 13.84 1.37
CA SER A 271 10.28 15.04 1.28
C SER A 271 9.49 16.34 1.33
N THR A 272 8.22 16.30 0.95
CA THR A 272 7.34 17.47 0.92
C THR A 272 6.70 17.74 2.27
N ALA A 273 6.47 16.69 3.07
CA ALA A 273 5.90 16.80 4.40
C ALA A 273 6.79 17.62 5.35
N ASP A 274 6.21 18.11 6.43
CA ASP A 274 6.99 18.78 7.47
C ASP A 274 7.88 17.77 8.20
N ILE A 275 7.39 16.53 8.35
CA ILE A 275 8.13 15.37 8.85
C ILE A 275 7.89 14.18 7.91
N GLY A 276 8.97 13.61 7.37
CA GLY A 276 8.94 12.32 6.69
C GLY A 276 9.24 11.17 7.65
N ILE A 277 8.48 10.08 7.56
CA ILE A 277 8.64 8.84 8.33
C ILE A 277 8.71 7.69 7.32
N ALA A 278 9.86 7.01 7.24
CA ALA A 278 10.08 5.95 6.25
C ALA A 278 10.19 4.59 6.95
N MET A 279 9.33 3.64 6.58
CA MET A 279 9.30 2.30 7.15
C MET A 279 10.55 1.51 6.68
N GLY A 280 11.26 0.85 7.60
CA GLY A 280 12.64 0.38 7.41
C GLY A 280 12.84 -0.86 6.54
N GLY A 281 11.97 -1.14 5.57
CA GLY A 281 11.92 -2.41 4.82
C GLY A 281 12.98 -2.61 3.72
N GLY A 282 13.89 -1.65 3.48
CA GLY A 282 14.87 -1.75 2.39
C GLY A 282 15.84 -0.58 2.32
N ILE A 283 16.79 -0.49 3.26
CA ILE A 283 17.80 0.57 3.26
C ILE A 283 18.73 0.42 2.05
N GLN A 284 18.39 1.09 0.95
CA GLN A 284 19.32 1.54 -0.09
C GLN A 284 18.74 2.80 -0.78
N LEU A 285 18.63 3.91 -0.05
CA LEU A 285 18.33 5.23 -0.61
C LEU A 285 19.44 6.23 -0.25
N PRO A 286 19.93 7.05 -1.20
CA PRO A 286 20.73 8.24 -0.89
C PRO A 286 19.80 9.31 -0.29
N LEU A 287 20.10 9.80 0.92
CA LEU A 287 19.14 10.45 1.82
C LEU A 287 19.16 12.01 1.84
N PRO A 288 18.28 12.71 1.10
CA PRO A 288 17.77 14.01 1.51
C PRO A 288 16.45 13.81 2.29
N LEU A 289 16.28 14.56 3.40
CA LEU A 289 15.10 14.54 4.30
C LEU A 289 14.94 13.36 5.28
N GLY A 290 14.22 13.63 6.37
CA GLY A 290 14.27 12.89 7.64
C GLY A 290 13.73 11.46 7.53
N VAL A 291 14.50 10.52 8.06
CA VAL A 291 14.07 9.12 8.20
C VAL A 291 13.84 8.85 9.67
N VAL A 292 12.58 8.59 10.02
CA VAL A 292 12.16 7.80 11.19
C VAL A 292 11.99 6.37 10.67
N GLY A 293 13.01 5.53 10.81
CA GLY A 293 12.93 4.09 10.51
C GLY A 293 12.09 3.37 11.54
N HIS A 294 11.18 2.47 11.14
CA HIS A 294 10.44 1.64 12.09
C HIS A 294 9.80 0.35 11.51
N GLU A 295 9.52 -0.65 12.38
CA GLU A 295 8.57 -1.77 12.20
C GLU A 295 7.27 -1.51 13.01
N GLY A 296 6.37 -0.64 12.55
CA GLY A 296 5.05 -0.39 13.21
C GLY A 296 5.03 0.44 14.52
N SER A 297 5.01 -0.24 15.68
CA SER A 297 4.58 0.26 17.00
C SER A 297 5.43 1.29 17.78
N THR A 298 6.65 1.68 17.39
CA THR A 298 7.50 2.58 18.23
C THR A 298 7.33 4.06 17.88
N VAL A 299 6.89 4.42 16.67
CA VAL A 299 6.66 5.84 16.30
C VAL A 299 5.69 6.50 17.29
N LEU A 300 4.70 5.71 17.74
CA LEU A 300 3.76 6.03 18.80
C LEU A 300 4.42 6.23 20.16
N VAL A 301 5.37 5.37 20.53
CA VAL A 301 6.13 5.47 21.79
C VAL A 301 6.97 6.75 21.82
N CYS A 302 7.52 7.15 20.68
CA CYS A 302 8.27 8.40 20.54
C CYS A 302 7.37 9.64 20.53
N LEU A 303 6.24 9.61 19.81
CA LEU A 303 5.23 10.67 19.84
C LEU A 303 4.66 10.87 21.26
N ASN A 304 4.34 9.78 21.95
CA ASN A 304 3.93 9.78 23.35
C ASN A 304 5.02 10.37 24.26
N GLY A 305 6.26 9.90 24.13
CA GLY A 305 7.40 10.39 24.92
C GLY A 305 7.61 11.89 24.76
N LEU A 306 7.55 12.42 23.54
CA LEU A 306 7.76 13.85 23.26
C LEU A 306 6.60 14.73 23.73
N ARG A 307 5.35 14.25 23.66
CA ARG A 307 4.19 14.99 24.17
C ARG A 307 4.10 14.98 25.69
N LEU A 308 4.52 13.89 26.34
CA LEU A 308 4.69 13.83 27.79
C LEU A 308 5.78 14.79 28.28
N LEU A 309 6.82 15.05 27.48
CA LEU A 309 7.82 16.09 27.76
C LEU A 309 7.26 17.51 27.56
N ASN A 310 6.30 17.69 26.65
CA ASN A 310 5.67 19.00 26.37
C ASN A 310 4.61 19.41 27.42
N PHE A 311 4.22 18.51 28.35
CA PHE A 311 3.28 18.80 29.45
C PHE A 311 3.80 19.81 30.50
N LYS A 312 5.02 20.34 30.33
CA LYS A 312 5.61 21.38 31.18
C LYS A 312 5.65 22.79 30.58
N ARG A 313 4.97 23.04 29.46
CA ARG A 313 4.65 24.42 29.04
C ARG A 313 3.25 24.80 29.53
N LYS A 314 3.17 25.25 30.79
CA LYS A 314 2.10 26.15 31.23
C LYS A 314 2.45 27.57 30.77
#